data_AF-A0AAW0IUQ9-F1
#
_entry.id   AF-A0AAW0IUQ9-F1
#
_cell.length_a   1.000
_cell.length_b   1.000
_cell.length_c   1.000
_cell.angle_alpha   90.00
_cell.angle_beta   90.00
_cell.angle_gamma   90.00
#
_symmetry.space_group_name_H-M   'P 1'
#
loop_
_entity.id
_entity.type
_entity.pdbx_description
1 polymer ?
#
loop_
_entity_poly.entity_id
_entity_poly.type
_entity_poly.pdbx_seq_one_letter_code
_entity_poly.pdbx_strand_id
1 'polypeptide(L)'
;MSRSPDAKEDPVECPLCMEPLEIDDINFFPCTCGYQICRFCWHRIRTDENGLCPACRKVLKRPEYFGKFGKIHKVVINNSTSYAGSQGPSASAYVTYIRSEDALRAIQCVNNVVVDGRTLKASLGTTKYCSYFLKNMQCPKPDCMYLHELGDEAASFTKEEMQAGKHQEYEQKLLQELYKLNPNFLQLSTGSVDKNKNKVTPLQRYD
;
A
#
# COMPACT_ATOMS: atom_id res chain seq x y z
N MET A 1 -57.23 -1.49 6.45
CA MET A 1 -56.49 -2.44 5.59
C MET A 1 -55.65 -1.61 4.64
N SER A 2 -54.34 -1.63 4.55
CA SER A 2 -53.25 -2.30 5.28
C SER A 2 -52.01 -1.47 4.94
N ARG A 3 -51.12 -1.24 5.91
CA ARG A 3 -49.80 -0.66 5.63
C ARG A 3 -49.03 -1.66 4.76
N SER A 4 -48.44 -1.20 3.67
CA SER A 4 -47.36 -1.91 2.99
C SER A 4 -46.18 -0.97 2.83
N PRO A 5 -45.10 -1.25 3.56
CA PRO A 5 -43.78 -1.09 3.00
C PRO A 5 -43.04 -2.42 3.22
N ASP A 6 -43.21 -3.37 2.30
CA ASP A 6 -42.27 -4.48 2.16
C ASP A 6 -41.01 -3.93 1.49
N ALA A 7 -40.20 -3.20 2.26
CA ALA A 7 -38.79 -3.05 1.95
C ALA A 7 -38.13 -4.36 2.37
N LYS A 8 -37.97 -5.28 1.42
CA LYS A 8 -37.15 -6.48 1.63
C LYS A 8 -35.73 -5.99 1.88
N GLU A 9 -35.25 -6.11 3.12
CA GLU A 9 -33.84 -5.92 3.43
C GLU A 9 -33.10 -7.07 2.74
N ASP A 10 -32.42 -6.79 1.63
CA ASP A 10 -31.58 -7.77 0.96
C ASP A 10 -30.52 -8.29 1.97
N PRO A 11 -30.35 -9.61 2.12
CA PRO A 11 -29.34 -10.16 3.02
C PRO A 11 -27.96 -9.61 2.67
N VAL A 12 -27.22 -9.12 3.66
CA VAL A 12 -25.85 -8.67 3.43
C VAL A 12 -25.00 -9.90 3.13
N GLU A 13 -24.42 -9.97 1.94
CA GLU A 13 -23.61 -11.11 1.48
C GLU A 13 -22.11 -10.85 1.62
N CYS A 14 -21.35 -11.92 1.89
CA CYS A 14 -19.90 -11.87 1.89
C CYS A 14 -19.35 -11.67 0.46
N PRO A 15 -18.56 -10.63 0.19
CA PRO A 15 -18.05 -10.34 -1.17
C PRO A 15 -16.98 -11.33 -1.67
N LEU A 16 -16.58 -12.32 -0.85
CA LEU A 16 -15.56 -13.31 -1.20
C LEU A 16 -16.13 -14.68 -1.54
N CYS A 17 -17.15 -15.13 -0.81
CA CYS A 17 -17.82 -16.41 -1.04
C CYS A 17 -19.23 -16.27 -1.61
N MET A 18 -19.78 -15.06 -1.69
CA MET A 18 -21.16 -14.78 -2.13
C MET A 18 -22.22 -15.48 -1.26
N GLU A 19 -21.88 -15.79 -0.01
CA GLU A 19 -22.81 -16.39 0.95
C GLU A 19 -23.40 -15.31 1.86
N PRO A 20 -24.68 -15.43 2.28
CA PRO A 20 -25.29 -14.53 3.25
C PRO A 20 -24.48 -14.48 4.55
N LEU A 21 -24.25 -13.29 5.09
CA LEU A 21 -23.62 -13.13 6.39
C LEU A 21 -24.57 -13.59 7.50
N GLU A 22 -24.08 -14.46 8.37
CA GLU A 22 -24.81 -14.86 9.58
C GLU A 22 -24.89 -13.70 10.58
N ILE A 23 -25.81 -13.79 11.54
CA ILE A 23 -26.06 -12.77 12.57
C ILE A 23 -24.76 -12.34 13.27
N ASP A 24 -23.88 -13.30 13.55
CA ASP A 24 -22.62 -13.03 14.20
C ASP A 24 -21.63 -12.30 13.27
N ASP A 25 -21.75 -12.45 11.95
CA ASP A 25 -20.88 -11.85 10.93
C ASP A 25 -21.32 -10.43 10.53
N ILE A 26 -22.57 -10.03 10.83
CA ILE A 26 -23.12 -8.71 10.51
C ILE A 26 -22.33 -7.56 11.17
N ASN A 27 -21.76 -7.82 12.35
CA ASN A 27 -20.93 -6.84 13.08
C ASN A 27 -19.44 -7.19 13.04
N PHE A 28 -19.05 -8.13 12.17
CA PHE A 28 -17.68 -8.59 12.07
C PHE A 28 -16.90 -7.80 11.01
N PHE A 29 -16.06 -6.89 11.50
CA PHE A 29 -15.16 -6.08 10.67
C PHE A 29 -13.71 -6.42 11.05
N PRO A 30 -13.06 -7.38 10.38
CA PRO A 30 -11.70 -7.80 10.72
C PRO A 30 -10.64 -6.72 10.48
N CYS A 31 -11.01 -5.62 9.83
CA CYS A 31 -10.12 -4.49 9.57
C CYS A 31 -10.83 -3.16 9.82
N THR A 32 -10.09 -2.19 10.32
CA THR A 32 -10.57 -0.82 10.60
C THR A 32 -10.93 -0.03 9.34
N CYS A 33 -10.70 -0.57 8.13
CA CYS A 33 -11.13 0.04 6.88
C CYS A 33 -12.64 -0.12 6.59
N GLY A 34 -13.36 -0.88 7.42
CA GLY A 34 -14.80 -1.11 7.26
C GLY A 34 -15.17 -2.17 6.20
N TYR A 35 -14.19 -2.90 5.64
CA TYR A 35 -14.46 -3.98 4.69
C TYR A 35 -14.98 -5.23 5.41
N GLN A 36 -16.25 -5.55 5.18
CA GLN A 36 -16.96 -6.68 5.78
C GLN A 36 -16.81 -7.96 4.96
N ILE A 37 -16.54 -9.06 5.64
CA ILE A 37 -16.42 -10.43 5.09
C ILE A 37 -16.87 -11.42 6.17
N CYS A 38 -17.31 -12.61 5.78
CA CYS A 38 -17.67 -13.65 6.75
C CYS A 38 -16.44 -14.16 7.53
N ARG A 39 -16.68 -14.72 8.72
CA ARG A 39 -15.60 -15.26 9.57
C ARG A 39 -14.83 -16.40 8.91
N PHE A 40 -15.49 -17.25 8.13
CA PHE A 40 -14.83 -18.35 7.41
C PHE A 40 -13.82 -17.83 6.38
N CYS A 41 -14.20 -16.82 5.60
CA CYS A 41 -13.29 -16.19 4.66
C CYS A 41 -12.12 -15.51 5.38
N TRP A 42 -12.37 -14.83 6.51
CA TRP A 42 -11.28 -14.25 7.31
C TRP A 42 -10.35 -15.31 7.90
N HIS A 43 -10.89 -16.44 8.38
CA HIS A 43 -10.09 -17.55 8.86
C HIS A 43 -9.15 -18.05 7.76
N ARG A 44 -9.68 -18.32 6.56
CA ARG A 44 -8.90 -18.75 5.40
C ARG A 44 -7.82 -17.75 5.00
N ILE A 45 -8.14 -16.45 4.98
CA ILE A 45 -7.16 -15.38 4.70
C ILE A 45 -6.03 -15.38 5.73
N ARG A 46 -6.34 -15.69 7.00
CA ARG A 46 -5.36 -15.74 8.08
C ARG A 46 -4.51 -17.01 8.08
N THR A 47 -5.04 -18.14 7.60
CA THR A 47 -4.32 -19.42 7.57
C THR A 47 -3.55 -19.66 6.28
N ASP A 48 -4.16 -19.32 5.14
CA ASP A 48 -3.68 -19.74 3.82
C ASP A 48 -3.12 -18.57 2.99
N GLU A 49 -3.39 -17.33 3.43
CA GLU A 49 -2.89 -16.12 2.80
C GLU A 49 -2.09 -15.26 3.79
N ASN A 50 -1.81 -14.01 3.41
CA ASN A 50 -0.98 -13.08 4.19
C ASN A 50 -1.67 -12.49 5.44
N GLY A 51 -2.88 -12.93 5.80
CA GLY A 51 -3.63 -12.40 6.94
C GLY A 51 -4.00 -10.92 6.83
N LEU A 52 -3.87 -10.31 5.65
CA LEU A 52 -4.18 -8.91 5.41
C LEU A 52 -5.59 -8.78 4.81
N CYS A 53 -6.30 -7.73 5.26
CA CYS A 53 -7.58 -7.35 4.69
C CYS A 53 -7.51 -7.31 3.14
N PRO A 54 -8.37 -8.05 2.43
CA PRO A 54 -8.38 -8.08 0.97
C PRO A 54 -8.60 -6.70 0.37
N ALA A 55 -9.41 -5.85 0.99
CA ALA A 55 -9.58 -4.47 0.54
C ALA A 55 -8.29 -3.69 0.73
N CYS A 56 -7.72 -3.61 1.94
CA CYS A 56 -6.50 -2.81 2.16
C CYS A 56 -5.34 -3.21 1.27
N ARG A 57 -5.09 -4.52 1.09
CA ARG A 57 -4.00 -4.99 0.22
C ARG A 57 -4.28 -4.73 -1.27
N LYS A 58 -5.55 -4.67 -1.68
CA LYS A 58 -5.96 -4.36 -3.07
C LYS A 58 -6.07 -2.85 -3.31
N VAL A 59 -6.42 -2.05 -2.31
CA VAL A 59 -6.58 -0.59 -2.39
C VAL A 59 -5.28 0.05 -2.85
N LEU A 60 -4.14 -0.33 -2.25
CA LEU A 60 -2.84 0.17 -2.67
C LEU A 60 -2.52 -0.19 -4.14
N LYS A 61 -3.06 -1.31 -4.65
CA LYS A 61 -2.88 -1.72 -6.05
C LYS A 61 -3.76 -0.96 -7.04
N ARG A 62 -4.77 -0.20 -6.57
CA ARG A 62 -5.68 0.50 -7.49
C ARG A 62 -4.96 1.65 -8.21
N PRO A 63 -5.39 2.00 -9.44
CA PRO A 63 -4.82 3.11 -10.20
C PRO A 63 -4.84 4.43 -9.43
N GLU A 64 -5.85 4.68 -8.59
CA GLU A 64 -5.95 5.91 -7.81
C GLU A 64 -4.79 6.09 -6.79
N TYR A 65 -4.16 4.98 -6.36
CA TYR A 65 -3.07 4.96 -5.39
C TYR A 65 -1.71 4.66 -6.06
N PHE A 66 -1.13 3.48 -5.83
CA PHE A 66 0.18 3.10 -6.36
C PHE A 66 0.08 2.41 -7.73
N GLY A 67 -1.11 1.94 -8.13
CA GLY A 67 -1.31 1.29 -9.43
C GLY A 67 -1.04 2.20 -10.63
N LYS A 68 -1.16 3.53 -10.49
CA LYS A 68 -0.85 4.49 -11.57
C LYS A 68 0.62 4.51 -12.01
N PHE A 69 1.54 4.11 -11.13
CA PHE A 69 2.96 4.15 -11.45
C PHE A 69 3.43 2.94 -12.24
N GLY A 70 2.70 1.82 -12.18
CA GLY A 70 3.05 0.60 -12.88
C GLY A 70 2.40 -0.65 -12.31
N LYS A 71 2.72 -1.80 -12.92
CA LYS A 71 2.17 -3.09 -12.48
C LYS A 71 2.87 -3.55 -11.19
N ILE A 72 2.09 -3.66 -10.12
CA ILE A 72 2.58 -4.09 -8.81
C ILE A 72 2.65 -5.62 -8.74
N HIS A 73 3.84 -6.13 -8.42
CA HIS A 73 4.10 -7.54 -8.18
C HIS A 73 3.60 -7.96 -6.78
N LYS A 74 4.08 -7.30 -5.71
CA LYS A 74 3.79 -7.65 -4.32
C LYS A 74 3.51 -6.41 -3.47
N VAL A 75 2.63 -6.53 -2.49
CA VAL A 75 2.39 -5.51 -1.45
C VAL A 75 2.44 -6.20 -0.10
N VAL A 76 3.28 -5.68 0.80
CA VAL A 76 3.40 -6.14 2.19
C VAL A 76 3.15 -4.96 3.09
N ILE A 77 2.15 -5.04 3.97
CA ILE A 77 1.86 -4.00 4.96
C ILE A 77 2.40 -4.48 6.30
N ASN A 78 3.23 -3.66 6.92
CA ASN A 78 3.71 -3.86 8.28
C ASN A 78 3.05 -2.82 9.20
N ASN A 79 2.06 -3.27 9.95
CA ASN A 79 1.37 -2.49 10.97
C ASN A 79 2.13 -2.40 12.30
N SER A 80 3.32 -3.01 12.40
CA SER A 80 4.11 -2.99 13.63
C SER A 80 4.64 -1.58 13.88
N THR A 81 4.26 -1.01 15.01
CA THR A 81 4.72 0.30 15.49
C THR A 81 6.13 0.24 16.09
N SER A 82 6.70 -0.97 16.19
CA SER A 82 8.01 -1.25 16.80
C SER A 82 9.19 -0.53 16.12
N TYR A 83 9.01 -0.06 14.88
CA TYR A 83 10.01 0.71 14.14
C TYR A 83 9.78 2.23 14.16
N ALA A 84 8.71 2.72 14.78
CA ALA A 84 8.27 4.11 14.64
C ALA A 84 8.98 5.14 15.56
N GLY A 85 9.89 4.70 16.45
CA GLY A 85 10.53 5.60 17.42
C GLY A 85 9.49 6.34 18.29
N SER A 86 9.84 7.53 18.78
CA SER A 86 8.96 8.37 19.61
C SER A 86 7.77 9.00 18.86
N GLN A 87 7.61 8.74 17.56
CA GLN A 87 6.61 9.36 16.68
C GLN A 87 5.44 8.42 16.40
N GLY A 88 4.74 7.96 17.46
CA GLY A 88 3.41 7.36 17.38
C GLY A 88 3.26 6.07 16.53
N PRO A 89 2.04 5.53 16.41
CA PRO A 89 1.79 4.31 15.65
C PRO A 89 1.85 4.58 14.15
N SER A 90 3.00 4.35 13.52
CA SER A 90 3.17 4.45 12.06
C SER A 90 3.12 3.08 11.41
N ALA A 91 2.21 2.88 10.46
CA ALA A 91 2.18 1.70 9.60
C ALA A 91 3.12 1.92 8.41
N SER A 92 3.84 0.87 8.01
CA SER A 92 4.69 0.90 6.82
C SER A 92 4.14 -0.06 5.75
N ALA A 93 4.35 0.27 4.48
CA ALA A 93 3.97 -0.60 3.36
C ALA A 93 5.15 -0.72 2.40
N TYR A 94 5.43 -1.93 1.96
CA TYR A 94 6.42 -2.27 0.95
C TYR A 94 5.67 -2.65 -0.32
N VAL A 95 5.87 -1.85 -1.37
CA VAL A 95 5.27 -2.06 -2.69
C VAL A 95 6.38 -2.47 -3.65
N THR A 96 6.28 -3.68 -4.19
CA THR A 96 7.22 -4.22 -5.17
C THR A 96 6.59 -4.11 -6.55
N TYR A 97 7.19 -3.31 -7.44
CA TYR A 97 6.79 -3.22 -8.85
C TYR A 97 7.48 -4.29 -9.68
N ILE A 98 6.89 -4.62 -10.83
CA ILE A 98 7.53 -5.51 -11.83
C ILE A 98 8.74 -4.82 -12.47
N ARG A 99 8.66 -3.51 -12.71
CA ARG A 99 9.75 -2.71 -13.27
C ARG A 99 10.34 -1.79 -12.21
N SER A 100 11.66 -1.73 -12.13
CA SER A 100 12.38 -0.85 -11.21
C SER A 100 12.09 0.64 -11.48
N GLU A 101 11.92 1.02 -12.76
CA GLU A 101 11.56 2.38 -13.16
C GLU A 101 10.23 2.86 -12.57
N ASP A 102 9.23 1.97 -12.50
CA ASP A 102 7.91 2.26 -11.93
C ASP A 102 8.01 2.53 -10.41
N ALA A 103 8.87 1.78 -9.72
CA ALA A 103 9.13 1.98 -8.29
C ALA A 103 9.78 3.34 -8.01
N LEU A 104 10.77 3.73 -8.82
CA LEU A 104 11.47 5.01 -8.67
C LEU A 104 10.53 6.18 -8.96
N ARG A 105 9.66 6.08 -9.97
CA ARG A 105 8.59 7.07 -10.22
C ARG A 105 7.64 7.20 -9.03
N ALA A 106 7.22 6.07 -8.46
CA ALA A 106 6.35 6.08 -7.30
C ALA A 106 7.00 6.79 -6.11
N ILE A 107 8.27 6.52 -5.82
CA ILE A 107 9.01 7.18 -4.74
C ILE A 107 9.08 8.68 -4.98
N GLN A 108 9.51 9.13 -6.15
CA GLN A 108 9.62 10.55 -6.46
C GLN A 108 8.28 11.29 -6.31
N CYS A 109 7.19 10.68 -6.74
CA CYS A 109 5.87 11.32 -6.71
C CYS A 109 5.22 11.29 -5.34
N VAL A 110 5.50 10.27 -4.52
CA VAL A 110 4.81 10.04 -3.24
C VAL A 110 5.63 10.52 -2.05
N ASN A 111 6.96 10.58 -2.18
CA ASN A 111 7.82 11.04 -1.10
C ASN A 111 7.52 12.50 -0.75
N ASN A 112 7.24 12.75 0.53
CA ASN A 112 6.84 14.04 1.09
C ASN A 112 5.45 14.55 0.66
N VAL A 113 4.60 13.72 0.07
CA VAL A 113 3.19 14.08 -0.18
C VAL A 113 2.37 14.00 1.11
N VAL A 114 1.49 14.97 1.33
CA VAL A 114 0.58 14.99 2.47
C VAL A 114 -0.75 14.33 2.11
N VAL A 115 -1.14 13.30 2.86
CA VAL A 115 -2.43 12.60 2.74
C VAL A 115 -3.07 12.57 4.13
N ASP A 116 -4.30 13.04 4.26
CA ASP A 116 -5.06 13.09 5.53
C ASP A 116 -4.29 13.76 6.69
N GLY A 117 -3.56 14.84 6.37
CA GLY A 117 -2.74 15.57 7.35
C GLY A 117 -1.44 14.87 7.78
N ARG A 118 -1.09 13.73 7.15
CA ARG A 118 0.15 13.00 7.40
C ARG A 118 1.05 13.03 6.17
N THR A 119 2.31 13.38 6.37
CA THR A 119 3.33 13.34 5.31
C THR A 119 3.79 11.91 5.09
N LEU A 120 3.58 11.40 3.88
CA LEU A 120 4.11 10.11 3.45
C LEU A 120 5.62 10.22 3.22
N LYS A 121 6.37 9.26 3.73
CA LYS A 121 7.79 9.07 3.42
C LYS A 121 7.92 7.82 2.56
N ALA A 122 8.38 8.01 1.34
CA ALA A 122 8.66 6.91 0.41
C ALA A 122 10.16 6.90 0.13
N SER A 123 10.75 5.72 0.15
CA SER A 123 12.16 5.48 -0.16
C SER A 123 12.31 4.10 -0.77
N LEU A 124 13.47 3.80 -1.33
CA LEU A 124 13.79 2.43 -1.71
C LEU A 124 13.72 1.51 -0.48
N GLY A 125 13.00 0.40 -0.64
CA GLY A 125 12.90 -0.62 0.39
C GLY A 125 14.20 -1.40 0.46
N THR A 126 14.88 -1.38 1.60
CA THR A 126 16.01 -2.28 1.86
C THR A 126 15.51 -3.53 2.57
N THR A 127 15.88 -4.70 2.08
CA THR A 127 15.64 -5.96 2.80
C THR A 127 16.94 -6.51 3.35
N LYS A 128 16.83 -7.37 4.37
CA LYS A 128 17.97 -8.11 4.90
C LYS A 128 17.96 -9.51 4.32
N TYR A 129 19.14 -10.14 4.25
CA TYR A 129 19.24 -11.56 3.99
C TYR A 129 18.53 -12.37 5.09
N CYS A 130 17.81 -13.42 4.69
CA CYS A 130 17.19 -14.32 5.64
C CYS A 130 18.27 -15.06 6.44
N SER A 131 18.11 -15.13 7.76
CA SER A 131 19.05 -15.84 8.63
C SER A 131 19.16 -17.34 8.31
N TYR A 132 18.07 -17.97 7.85
CA TYR A 132 18.08 -19.38 7.45
C TYR A 132 18.84 -19.57 6.14
N PHE A 133 18.61 -18.67 5.16
CA PHE A 133 19.37 -18.65 3.91
C PHE A 133 20.88 -18.49 4.16
N LEU A 134 21.28 -17.53 5.00
CA LEU A 134 22.70 -17.33 5.34
C LEU A 134 23.33 -18.52 6.07
N LYS A 135 22.53 -19.33 6.78
CA LYS A 135 22.97 -20.58 7.42
C LYS A 135 22.86 -21.79 6.50
N ASN A 136 22.55 -21.58 5.22
CA ASN A 136 22.33 -22.62 4.22
C ASN A 136 21.23 -23.63 4.64
N MET A 137 20.23 -23.16 5.38
CA MET A 137 19.08 -23.94 5.84
C MET A 137 17.81 -23.54 5.08
N GLN A 138 16.89 -24.50 4.89
CA GLN A 138 15.59 -24.20 4.31
C GLN A 138 14.77 -23.31 5.24
N CYS A 139 14.28 -22.19 4.71
CA CYS A 139 13.46 -21.27 5.49
C CYS A 139 12.05 -21.87 5.69
N PRO A 140 11.54 -21.96 6.93
CA PRO A 140 10.21 -22.50 7.20
C PRO A 140 9.08 -21.53 6.79
N LYS A 141 9.40 -20.28 6.41
CA LYS A 141 8.41 -19.28 5.98
C LYS A 141 8.31 -19.26 4.46
N PRO A 142 7.21 -19.76 3.86
CA PRO A 142 7.02 -19.72 2.40
C PRO A 142 6.94 -18.29 1.87
N ASP A 143 6.36 -17.37 2.66
CA ASP A 143 6.32 -15.92 2.38
C ASP A 143 7.36 -15.13 3.20
N CYS A 144 8.59 -15.62 3.27
CA CYS A 144 9.67 -14.90 3.95
C CYS A 144 9.83 -13.47 3.38
N MET A 145 9.85 -12.46 4.26
CA MET A 145 10.05 -11.06 3.89
C MET A 145 11.52 -10.74 3.57
N TYR A 146 12.43 -11.63 3.96
CA TYR A 146 13.88 -11.48 3.80
C TYR A 146 14.38 -12.20 2.55
N LEU A 147 15.54 -11.78 2.05
CA LEU A 147 16.10 -12.26 0.79
C LEU A 147 16.64 -13.70 0.91
N HIS A 148 16.28 -14.55 -0.06
CA HIS A 148 16.75 -15.95 -0.20
C HIS A 148 17.69 -16.12 -1.41
N GLU A 149 18.23 -15.03 -1.92
CA GLU A 149 19.15 -14.98 -3.05
C GLU A 149 20.22 -13.93 -2.72
N LEU A 150 21.45 -14.12 -3.21
CA LEU A 150 22.48 -13.09 -3.06
C LEU A 150 22.14 -11.93 -4.00
N GLY A 151 22.04 -10.71 -3.45
CA GLY A 151 21.79 -9.52 -4.24
C GLY A 151 23.06 -9.02 -4.91
N ASP A 152 22.90 -8.10 -5.86
CA ASP A 152 24.04 -7.43 -6.51
C ASP A 152 24.95 -6.76 -5.46
N GLU A 153 26.26 -6.87 -5.67
CA GLU A 153 27.25 -6.24 -4.79
C GLU A 153 27.05 -4.72 -4.70
N ALA A 154 26.66 -4.08 -5.83
CA ALA A 154 26.40 -2.65 -5.89
C ALA A 154 25.17 -2.20 -5.08
N ALA A 155 24.24 -3.11 -4.77
CA ALA A 155 23.04 -2.86 -3.97
C ALA A 155 23.09 -3.50 -2.58
N SER A 156 24.24 -4.09 -2.22
CA SER A 156 24.48 -4.73 -0.93
C SER A 156 25.30 -3.82 -0.04
N PHE A 157 24.81 -3.56 1.17
CA PHE A 157 25.45 -2.66 2.13
C PHE A 157 25.67 -3.38 3.45
N THR A 158 26.82 -3.15 4.08
CA THR A 158 27.03 -3.58 5.46
C THR A 158 26.15 -2.78 6.43
N LYS A 159 26.06 -3.23 7.68
CA LYS A 159 25.32 -2.51 8.72
C LYS A 159 25.89 -1.10 8.94
N GLU A 160 27.20 -0.98 8.88
CA GLU A 160 27.95 0.27 9.06
C GLU A 160 27.69 1.21 7.87
N GLU A 161 27.67 0.69 6.65
CA GLU A 161 27.36 1.46 5.44
C GLU A 161 25.91 1.94 5.38
N MET A 162 24.98 1.10 5.85
CA MET A 162 23.58 1.49 6.02
C MET A 162 23.45 2.66 7.00
N GLN A 163 24.17 2.62 8.12
CA GLN A 163 24.20 3.70 9.12
C GLN A 163 24.89 4.97 8.60
N ALA A 164 25.88 4.82 7.74
CA ALA A 164 26.56 5.93 7.06
C ALA A 164 25.73 6.56 5.92
N GLY A 165 24.56 6.00 5.58
CA GLY A 165 23.68 6.58 4.56
C GLY A 165 24.00 6.16 3.11
N LYS A 166 24.92 5.21 2.88
CA LYS A 166 25.31 4.79 1.51
C LYS A 166 24.14 4.29 0.66
N HIS A 167 23.12 3.71 1.27
CA HIS A 167 21.90 3.27 0.57
C HIS A 167 21.13 4.45 -0.05
N GLN A 168 21.15 5.64 0.57
CA GLN A 168 20.52 6.84 0.04
C GLN A 168 21.32 7.43 -1.13
N GLU A 169 22.66 7.35 -1.07
CA GLU A 169 23.53 7.74 -2.19
C GLU A 169 23.30 6.84 -3.41
N TYR A 170 23.16 5.54 -3.17
CA TYR A 170 22.82 4.58 -4.23
C TYR A 170 21.45 4.86 -4.84
N GLU A 171 20.44 5.18 -4.03
CA GLU A 171 19.12 5.62 -4.51
C GLU A 171 19.23 6.86 -5.41
N GLN A 172 19.98 7.88 -4.99
CA GLN A 172 20.20 9.09 -5.79
C GLN A 172 20.89 8.78 -7.12
N LYS A 173 21.88 7.88 -7.11
CA LYS A 173 22.58 7.45 -8.32
C LYS A 173 21.63 6.76 -9.31
N LEU A 174 20.80 5.83 -8.83
CA LEU A 174 19.78 5.16 -9.65
C LEU A 174 18.80 6.16 -10.27
N LEU A 175 18.31 7.13 -9.48
CA LEU A 175 17.43 8.18 -9.97
C LEU A 175 18.11 9.00 -11.07
N GLN A 176 19.38 9.40 -10.85
CA GLN A 176 20.14 10.18 -11.83
C GLN A 176 20.39 9.43 -13.13
N GLU A 177 20.71 8.13 -13.07
CA GLU A 177 20.87 7.28 -14.26
C GLU A 177 19.55 7.16 -15.02
N LEU A 178 18.43 7.03 -14.32
CA LEU A 178 17.11 6.98 -14.94
C LEU A 178 16.76 8.26 -15.68
N TYR A 179 17.09 9.42 -15.11
CA TYR A 179 16.92 10.71 -15.78
C TYR A 179 17.79 10.84 -17.04
N LYS A 180 19.03 10.33 -17.01
CA LYS A 180 19.92 10.34 -18.19
C LYS A 180 19.38 9.49 -19.32
N LEU A 181 18.80 8.32 -19.00
CA LEU A 181 18.28 7.38 -19.97
C LEU A 181 16.89 7.79 -20.51
N ASN A 182 16.13 8.57 -19.74
CA ASN A 182 14.79 9.03 -20.09
C ASN A 182 14.63 10.55 -19.89
N PRO A 183 15.02 11.38 -20.88
CA PRO A 183 14.96 12.84 -20.75
C PRO A 183 13.55 13.40 -20.53
N ASN A 184 12.52 12.68 -20.99
CA ASN A 184 11.10 13.05 -20.83
C ASN A 184 10.45 12.52 -19.54
N PHE A 185 11.24 11.97 -18.62
CA PHE A 185 10.76 11.30 -17.39
C PHE A 185 9.94 12.22 -16.46
N LEU A 186 10.05 13.55 -16.60
CA LEU A 186 9.27 14.53 -15.85
C LEU A 186 7.86 14.79 -16.40
N GLN A 187 7.45 14.22 -17.54
CA GLN A 187 6.12 14.45 -18.09
C GLN A 187 5.07 13.59 -17.37
N LEU A 188 4.88 13.86 -16.08
CA LEU A 188 3.61 13.61 -15.42
C LEU A 188 2.55 14.41 -16.18
N SER A 189 1.57 13.69 -16.70
CA SER A 189 0.25 14.23 -16.97
C SER A 189 -0.21 14.99 -15.73
N THR A 190 -0.16 16.31 -15.82
CA THR A 190 -1.04 17.18 -15.08
C THR A 190 -2.45 16.81 -15.54
N GLY A 191 -3.05 15.84 -14.85
CA GLY A 191 -4.50 15.71 -14.84
C GLY A 191 -5.02 17.06 -14.37
N SER A 192 -5.56 17.84 -15.30
CA SER A 192 -6.27 19.07 -15.06
C SER A 192 -7.18 18.86 -13.85
N VAL A 193 -6.87 19.53 -12.75
CA VAL A 193 -7.88 19.85 -11.78
C VAL A 193 -8.84 20.78 -12.53
N ASP A 194 -9.95 20.23 -13.01
CA ASP A 194 -11.08 21.00 -13.49
C ASP A 194 -11.54 21.91 -12.35
N LYS A 195 -10.96 23.11 -12.31
CA LYS A 195 -11.53 24.27 -11.62
C LYS A 195 -12.72 24.75 -12.44
N ASN A 196 -13.79 23.95 -12.51
CA ASN A 196 -15.06 24.46 -13.01
C ASN A 196 -15.93 24.93 -11.84
N LYS A 197 -15.95 26.26 -11.69
CA LYS A 197 -16.99 27.11 -11.12
C LYS A 197 -18.13 26.40 -10.36
N ASN A 198 -18.19 26.66 -9.05
CA ASN A 198 -19.45 27.04 -8.42
C ASN A 198 -19.27 28.39 -7.72
N LYS A 199 -19.61 29.46 -8.45
CA LYS A 199 -19.88 30.77 -7.86
C LYS A 199 -21.22 30.65 -7.14
N VAL A 200 -21.19 30.59 -5.81
CA VAL A 200 -22.36 30.95 -5.00
C VAL A 200 -22.33 32.47 -4.88
N THR A 201 -23.19 33.13 -5.65
CA THR A 201 -23.50 34.55 -5.50
C THR A 201 -24.27 34.80 -4.20
N PRO A 202 -23.90 35.81 -3.39
CA PRO A 202 -24.70 36.23 -2.26
C PRO A 202 -25.87 37.09 -2.76
N LEU A 203 -27.10 36.66 -2.51
CA LEU A 203 -28.27 37.54 -2.65
C LEU A 203 -28.24 38.58 -1.53
N GLN A 204 -27.88 39.81 -1.88
CA GLN A 204 -28.19 40.99 -1.07
C GLN A 204 -29.65 41.36 -1.26
N ARG A 205 -30.32 41.54 -0.12
CA ARG A 205 -31.61 42.21 0.07
C ARG A 205 -31.58 43.63 -0.51
N TYR A 206 -32.69 44.07 -1.10
CA TYR A 206 -33.23 45.43 -0.91
C TYR A 206 -34.77 45.38 -0.98
N ASP A 207 -35.35 46.10 -0.01
CA ASP A 207 -36.75 46.45 0.30
C ASP A 207 -37.80 45.33 0.49
#